data_AF-A0A8T6LZL5-F1
#
_entry.id   AF-A0A8T6LZL5-F1
#
_cell.length_a   1.000
_cell.length_b   1.000
_cell.length_c   1.000
_cell.angle_alpha   90.00
_cell.angle_beta   90.00
_cell.angle_gamma   90.00
#
_symmetry.space_group_name_H-M   'P 1'
#
loop_
_entity.id
_entity.type
_entity.pdbx_description
1 polymer ?
#
loop_
_entity_poly.entity_id
_entity_poly.type
_entity_poly.pdbx_seq_one_letter_code
_entity_poly.pdbx_strand_id
1 'polypeptide(L)'
;FEHISKGKVIELYKEDDELLDDIIVENRQCLDMASNYSNILSSTLDAYTSVISNNLNDVMKFLTALTIILSIPTIIASIYGMNVNLPFQTNPYAFWIAIILSLFFSALMFSFFARKNWL
;
A
#
# COMPACT_ATOMS: atom_id res chain seq x y z
N PHE A 1 -27.92 -38.40 -3.38
CA PHE A 1 -27.53 -39.82 -3.46
C PHE A 1 -28.68 -40.81 -3.20
N GLU A 2 -29.87 -40.35 -2.81
CA GLU A 2 -30.98 -41.25 -2.44
C GLU A 2 -31.72 -41.91 -3.63
N HIS A 3 -31.53 -41.39 -4.85
CA HIS A 3 -32.23 -41.90 -6.05
C HIS A 3 -31.40 -42.83 -6.94
N ILE A 4 -30.12 -43.09 -6.64
CA ILE A 4 -29.27 -43.97 -7.46
C ILE A 4 -29.38 -45.44 -7.02
N SER A 5 -29.92 -45.72 -5.82
CA SER A 5 -29.95 -47.06 -5.22
C SER A 5 -31.07 -47.99 -5.72
N LYS A 6 -31.97 -47.54 -6.61
CA LYS A 6 -33.16 -48.34 -7.00
C LYS A 6 -33.10 -49.04 -8.38
N GLY A 7 -32.01 -48.93 -9.14
CA GLY A 7 -32.00 -49.38 -10.55
C GLY A 7 -31.10 -50.57 -10.90
N LYS A 8 -30.05 -50.83 -10.14
CA LYS A 8 -29.14 -51.96 -10.35
C LYS A 8 -28.45 -52.21 -9.01
N VAL A 9 -28.79 -53.34 -8.39
CA VAL A 9 -28.05 -53.86 -7.25
C VAL A 9 -26.68 -54.25 -7.80
N ILE A 10 -25.71 -53.35 -7.70
CA ILE A 10 -24.31 -53.74 -7.80
C ILE A 10 -24.07 -54.51 -6.50
N GLU A 11 -23.87 -55.83 -6.57
CA GLU A 11 -23.31 -56.56 -5.44
C GLU A 11 -21.93 -55.98 -5.19
N LEU A 12 -21.77 -55.18 -4.12
CA LEU A 12 -20.45 -54.83 -3.65
C LEU A 12 -19.81 -56.08 -3.08
N TYR A 13 -18.72 -56.52 -3.72
CA TYR A 13 -17.83 -57.49 -3.12
C TYR A 13 -17.05 -56.79 -1.99
N LYS A 14 -16.51 -57.53 -1.01
CA LYS A 14 -15.72 -56.95 0.09
C LYS A 14 -14.60 -56.02 -0.41
N GLU A 15 -14.03 -56.34 -1.57
CA GLU A 15 -12.98 -55.54 -2.23
C GLU A 15 -13.50 -54.17 -2.71
N ASP A 16 -14.77 -54.05 -3.09
CA ASP A 16 -15.37 -52.77 -3.50
C ASP A 16 -15.58 -51.83 -2.29
N ASP A 17 -15.92 -52.38 -1.12
CA ASP A 17 -16.09 -51.61 0.12
C ASP A 17 -14.74 -51.06 0.63
N GLU A 18 -13.67 -51.86 0.57
CA GLU A 18 -12.30 -51.43 0.89
C GLU A 18 -11.82 -50.32 -0.08
N LEU A 19 -12.09 -50.47 -1.38
CA LEU A 19 -11.76 -49.46 -2.38
C LEU A 19 -12.49 -48.12 -2.14
N LEU A 20 -13.76 -48.18 -1.72
CA LEU A 20 -14.52 -46.97 -1.40
C LEU A 20 -13.97 -46.24 -0.18
N ASP A 21 -13.55 -46.95 0.86
CA ASP A 21 -12.96 -46.34 2.05
C ASP A 21 -11.63 -45.65 1.72
N ASP A 22 -10.78 -46.29 0.90
CA ASP A 22 -9.53 -45.71 0.39
C ASP A 22 -9.79 -44.42 -0.43
N ILE A 23 -10.74 -44.45 -1.36
CA ILE A 23 -11.12 -43.28 -2.15
C ILE A 23 -11.62 -42.15 -1.26
N ILE A 24 -12.40 -42.46 -0.21
CA ILE A 24 -12.89 -41.46 0.74
C ILE A 24 -11.72 -40.82 1.51
N VAL A 25 -10.76 -41.62 1.97
CA VAL A 25 -9.55 -41.11 2.65
C VAL A 25 -8.73 -40.22 1.73
N GLU A 26 -8.48 -40.67 0.50
CA GLU A 26 -7.69 -39.92 -0.48
C GLU A 26 -8.40 -38.62 -0.92
N ASN A 27 -9.73 -38.65 -1.05
CA ASN A 27 -10.53 -37.46 -1.32
C ASN A 27 -10.44 -36.43 -0.19
N ARG A 28 -10.53 -36.87 1.08
CA ARG A 28 -10.34 -35.99 2.23
C ARG A 28 -8.95 -35.37 2.25
N GLN A 29 -7.92 -36.18 1.95
CA GLN A 29 -6.55 -35.68 1.90
C GLN A 29 -6.35 -34.64 0.79
N CYS A 30 -6.97 -34.85 -0.37
CA CYS A 30 -7.02 -33.86 -1.45
C CYS A 30 -7.72 -32.56 -1.02
N LEU A 31 -8.84 -32.66 -0.29
CA LEU A 31 -9.54 -31.49 0.25
C LEU A 31 -8.68 -30.72 1.26
N ASP A 32 -7.99 -31.42 2.14
CA ASP A 32 -7.08 -30.81 3.13
C ASP A 32 -5.89 -30.12 2.42
N MET A 33 -5.30 -30.74 1.40
CA MET A 33 -4.27 -30.11 0.57
C MET A 33 -4.80 -28.86 -0.14
N ALA A 34 -5.99 -28.93 -0.75
CA ALA A 34 -6.61 -27.79 -1.42
C ALA A 34 -6.87 -26.63 -0.45
N SER A 35 -7.35 -26.93 0.76
CA SER A 35 -7.54 -25.93 1.82
C SER A 35 -6.22 -25.30 2.25
N ASN A 36 -5.17 -26.10 2.46
CA ASN A 36 -3.86 -25.59 2.83
C ASN A 36 -3.26 -24.69 1.73
N TYR A 37 -3.40 -25.07 0.46
CA TYR A 37 -2.97 -24.22 -0.66
C TYR A 37 -3.76 -22.92 -0.73
N SER A 38 -5.06 -22.95 -0.49
CA SER A 38 -5.87 -21.74 -0.41
C SER A 38 -5.40 -20.82 0.72
N ASN A 39 -5.05 -21.37 1.88
CA ASN A 39 -4.55 -20.59 3.02
C ASN A 39 -3.18 -19.93 2.71
N ILE A 40 -2.29 -20.66 2.05
CA ILE A 40 -0.98 -20.13 1.60
C ILE A 40 -1.19 -19.03 0.58
N LEU A 41 -2.11 -19.21 -0.37
CA LEU A 41 -2.43 -18.21 -1.38
C LEU A 41 -2.99 -16.94 -0.74
N SER A 42 -3.93 -17.06 0.19
CA SER A 42 -4.47 -15.91 0.94
C SER A 42 -3.37 -15.21 1.72
N SER A 43 -2.52 -15.95 2.45
CA SER A 43 -1.39 -15.36 3.20
C SER A 43 -0.39 -14.64 2.28
N THR A 44 -0.19 -15.18 1.07
CA THR A 44 0.66 -14.57 0.04
C THR A 44 0.03 -13.28 -0.50
N LEU A 45 -1.28 -13.27 -0.75
CA LEU A 45 -2.01 -12.07 -1.15
C LEU A 45 -1.97 -11.00 -0.07
N ASP A 46 -2.11 -11.37 1.20
CA ASP A 46 -1.98 -10.46 2.34
C ASP A 46 -0.56 -9.87 2.42
N ALA A 47 0.48 -10.66 2.13
CA ALA A 47 1.84 -10.15 2.02
C ALA A 47 2.02 -9.19 0.83
N TYR A 48 1.47 -9.53 -0.35
CA TYR A 48 1.52 -8.65 -1.53
C TYR A 48 0.81 -7.32 -1.29
N THR A 49 -0.39 -7.36 -0.70
CA THR A 49 -1.13 -6.14 -0.35
C THR A 49 -0.35 -5.30 0.67
N SER A 50 0.27 -5.93 1.67
CA SER A 50 1.16 -5.25 2.62
C SER A 50 2.33 -4.55 1.92
N VAL A 51 3.00 -5.21 0.98
CA VAL A 51 4.08 -4.62 0.17
C VAL A 51 3.57 -3.43 -0.65
N ILE A 52 2.41 -3.56 -1.30
CA ILE A 52 1.78 -2.46 -2.06
C ILE A 52 1.47 -1.28 -1.13
N SER A 53 0.86 -1.53 0.02
CA SER A 53 0.55 -0.50 1.01
C SER A 53 1.80 0.18 1.55
N ASN A 54 2.88 -0.57 1.77
CA ASN A 54 4.14 -0.01 2.23
C ASN A 54 4.76 0.91 1.16
N ASN A 55 4.78 0.47 -0.09
CA ASN A 55 5.24 1.30 -1.22
C ASN A 55 4.38 2.55 -1.38
N LEU A 56 3.06 2.44 -1.26
CA LEU A 56 2.16 3.59 -1.30
C LEU A 56 2.44 4.57 -0.17
N ASN A 57 2.65 4.07 1.06
CA ASN A 57 2.97 4.90 2.20
C ASN A 57 4.30 5.65 2.00
N ASP A 58 5.31 5.00 1.43
CA ASP A 58 6.59 5.63 1.13
C ASP A 58 6.47 6.69 0.02
N VAL A 59 5.70 6.39 -1.04
CA VAL A 59 5.39 7.37 -2.09
C VAL A 59 4.61 8.56 -1.52
N MET A 60 3.62 8.33 -0.66
CA MET A 60 2.83 9.39 -0.03
C MET A 60 3.68 10.30 0.87
N LYS A 61 4.64 9.73 1.62
CA LYS A 61 5.61 10.53 2.39
C LYS A 61 6.43 11.43 1.47
N PHE A 62 6.92 10.90 0.34
CA PHE A 62 7.68 11.67 -0.64
C PHE A 62 6.86 12.83 -1.23
N LEU A 63 5.63 12.57 -1.72
CA LEU A 63 4.76 13.61 -2.28
C LEU A 63 4.41 14.68 -1.24
N THR A 64 4.12 14.28 0.00
CA THR A 64 3.78 15.21 1.08
C THR A 64 4.97 16.09 1.45
N ALA A 65 6.17 15.50 1.59
CA ALA A 65 7.40 16.24 1.86
C ALA A 65 7.67 17.28 0.77
N LEU A 66 7.58 16.87 -0.50
CA LEU A 66 7.75 17.75 -1.65
C LEU A 66 6.74 18.92 -1.63
N THR A 67 5.47 18.61 -1.33
CA THR A 67 4.41 19.63 -1.23
C THR A 67 4.71 20.67 -0.15
N ILE A 68 5.13 20.23 1.04
CA ILE A 68 5.49 21.13 2.15
C ILE A 68 6.67 22.03 1.76
N ILE A 69 7.70 21.46 1.17
CA ILE A 69 8.92 22.18 0.74
C ILE A 69 8.59 23.26 -0.30
N LEU A 70 7.71 22.96 -1.26
CA LEU A 70 7.27 23.92 -2.28
C LEU A 70 6.32 24.99 -1.74
N SER A 71 5.51 24.66 -0.72
CA SER A 71 4.53 25.60 -0.17
C SER A 71 5.14 26.86 0.43
N ILE A 72 6.32 26.75 1.07
CA ILE A 72 7.00 27.88 1.74
C ILE A 72 7.38 28.99 0.74
N PRO A 73 8.12 28.70 -0.36
CA PRO A 73 8.36 29.69 -1.41
C PRO A 73 7.10 30.23 -2.05
N THR A 74 6.09 29.38 -2.29
CA THR A 74 4.83 29.81 -2.89
C THR A 74 4.09 30.82 -2.01
N ILE A 75 4.05 30.62 -0.69
CA ILE A 75 3.41 31.56 0.24
C ILE A 75 4.15 32.91 0.24
N ILE A 76 5.49 32.89 0.29
CA ILE A 76 6.31 34.11 0.28
C ILE A 76 6.13 34.87 -1.04
N ALA A 77 6.18 34.15 -2.17
CA ALA A 77 5.93 34.72 -3.49
C ALA A 77 4.51 35.25 -3.64
N SER A 78 3.51 34.58 -3.06
CA SER A 78 2.11 35.00 -3.09
C SER A 78 1.91 36.29 -2.31
N ILE A 79 2.46 36.41 -1.09
CA ILE A 79 2.34 37.63 -0.26
C ILE A 79 3.05 38.80 -0.94
N TYR A 80 4.31 38.64 -1.37
CA TYR A 80 5.07 39.71 -2.04
C TYR A 80 4.64 39.99 -3.48
N GLY A 81 3.82 39.12 -4.08
CA GLY A 81 3.17 39.33 -5.37
C GLY A 81 1.84 40.09 -5.29
N MET A 82 1.34 40.39 -4.08
CA MET A 82 0.12 41.19 -3.91
C MET A 82 0.41 42.66 -4.21
N ASN A 83 -0.49 43.32 -4.95
CA ASN A 83 -0.44 44.77 -5.22
C ASN A 83 -0.89 45.61 -4.01
N VAL A 84 -0.41 45.28 -2.81
CA VAL A 84 -0.72 45.98 -1.55
C VAL A 84 0.58 46.49 -0.95
N ASN A 85 0.56 47.70 -0.39
CA ASN A 85 1.73 48.29 0.27
C ASN A 85 2.15 47.45 1.48
N LEU A 86 3.23 46.69 1.32
CA LEU A 86 3.81 45.83 2.36
C LEU A 86 4.92 46.59 3.11
N PRO A 87 5.09 46.33 4.43
CA PRO A 87 6.30 46.75 5.13
C PRO A 87 7.52 46.14 4.43
N PHE A 88 8.61 46.90 4.29
CA PHE A 88 9.82 46.60 3.49
C PHE A 88 9.73 46.77 1.95
N GLN A 89 8.59 47.12 1.35
CA GLN A 89 8.47 47.23 -0.12
C GLN A 89 9.33 48.33 -0.77
N THR A 90 9.66 49.39 -0.05
CA THR A 90 10.46 50.52 -0.55
C THR A 90 11.98 50.26 -0.56
N ASN A 91 12.43 49.15 0.02
CA ASN A 91 13.85 48.79 0.03
C ASN A 91 14.22 48.06 -1.27
N PRO A 92 15.22 48.53 -2.05
CA PRO A 92 15.65 47.88 -3.30
C PRO A 92 16.13 46.43 -3.11
N TYR A 93 16.48 46.03 -1.88
CA TYR A 93 16.89 44.65 -1.55
C TYR A 93 15.75 43.74 -1.07
N ALA A 94 14.51 44.24 -0.93
CA ALA A 94 13.39 43.48 -0.37
C ALA A 94 13.10 42.19 -1.15
N PHE A 95 13.19 42.25 -2.48
CA PHE A 95 13.02 41.09 -3.36
C PHE A 95 14.07 40.01 -3.10
N TRP A 96 15.34 40.40 -3.02
CA TRP A 96 16.46 39.48 -2.76
C TRP A 96 16.40 38.88 -1.36
N ILE A 97 16.02 39.68 -0.36
CA ILE A 97 15.85 39.21 1.02
C ILE A 97 14.71 38.17 1.10
N ALA A 98 13.58 38.41 0.44
CA ALA A 98 12.45 37.47 0.42
C ALA A 98 12.83 36.13 -0.25
N ILE A 99 13.60 36.17 -1.34
CA ILE A 99 14.12 34.97 -2.01
C ILE A 99 15.07 34.19 -1.11
N ILE A 100 16.06 34.86 -0.51
CA ILE A 100 17.05 34.21 0.35
C ILE A 100 16.37 33.59 1.58
N LEU A 101 15.42 34.30 2.18
CA LEU A 101 14.66 33.82 3.34
C LEU A 101 13.81 32.59 2.98
N SER A 102 13.11 32.65 1.84
CA SER A 102 12.33 31.55 1.29
C SER A 102 13.19 30.31 1.04
N LEU A 103 14.33 30.48 0.36
CA LEU A 103 15.26 29.41 0.06
C LEU A 103 15.86 28.82 1.34
N PHE A 104 16.17 29.67 2.33
CA PHE A 104 16.68 29.25 3.63
C PHE A 104 15.68 28.37 4.38
N PHE A 105 14.42 28.80 4.49
CA PHE A 105 13.38 27.99 5.16
C PHE A 105 13.08 26.68 4.41
N SER A 106 13.04 26.73 3.07
CA SER A 106 12.85 25.54 2.23
C SER A 106 14.01 24.54 2.42
N ALA A 107 15.26 25.02 2.41
CA ALA A 107 16.45 24.19 2.65
C ALA A 107 16.51 23.62 4.08
N LEU A 108 16.09 24.40 5.08
CA LEU A 108 16.02 23.96 6.46
C LEU A 108 14.98 22.85 6.66
N MET A 109 13.82 22.96 5.99
CA MET A 109 12.81 21.89 5.96
C MET A 109 13.28 20.65 5.21
N PHE A 110 13.95 20.82 4.06
CA PHE A 110 14.55 19.70 3.33
C PHE A 110 15.57 18.95 4.20
N SER A 111 16.46 19.68 4.91
CA SER A 111 17.43 19.08 5.81
C SER A 111 16.77 18.36 6.99
N PHE A 112 15.69 18.91 7.55
CA PHE A 112 14.93 18.27 8.62
C PHE A 112 14.26 16.96 8.15
N PHE A 113 13.61 16.97 6.99
CA PHE A 113 12.99 15.77 6.41
C PHE A 113 14.03 14.69 6.05
N ALA A 114 15.16 15.09 5.47
CA ALA A 114 16.25 14.19 5.12
C ALA A 114 16.90 13.54 6.36
N ARG A 115 17.06 14.28 7.46
CA ARG A 115 17.61 13.72 8.72
C ARG A 115 16.66 12.76 9.42
N LYS A 116 15.36 12.83 9.13
CA LYS A 116 14.34 12.02 9.81
C LYS A 116 14.03 10.70 9.09
N ASN A 117 14.74 10.35 8.00
CA ASN A 117 14.43 9.23 7.12
C ASN A 117 12.96 9.22 6.63
N TRP A 118 12.38 10.41 6.46
CA TRP A 118 11.02 10.57 5.91
C TRP A 118 11.02 10.67 4.38
N LEU A 119 12.20 10.84 3.79
CA LEU A 119 12.48 10.82 2.36
C LEU A 119 13.35 9.61 2.03
#